data_AF-A0A2P8FIQ7-F1
#
_entry.id   AF-A0A2P8FIQ7-F1
#
_cell.length_a   1.000
_cell.length_b   1.000
_cell.length_c   1.000
_cell.angle_alpha   90.00
_cell.angle_beta   90.00
_cell.angle_gamma   90.00
#
_symmetry.space_group_name_H-M   'P 1'
#
loop_
_entity.id
_entity.type
_entity.pdbx_description
1 polymer ?
#
loop_
_entity_poly.entity_id
_entity_poly.type
_entity_poly.pdbx_seq_one_letter_code
_entity_poly.pdbx_strand_id
1 'polypeptide(L)'
;MSDTPKSKKAVDRVALGAIAVILGFLYFFFVSLVVISFSFYVMRSEWDAELSKNTDNQIQSVDELIFLKNQSVEISAQIAISLKALSLTDDVFQAAQGELIEKQSDQLVAQRKLEGNLLVVQAHFARVIPALVGVDLGKLADIVDAPELSIEEATAGFHLLINGTYGPDVAPDRVDQIIKATRELATFHESLADSKRAADKDVSVAEGLKRKAERDVAGIETRLGGLRHRLGSIEARLPPFSEYRARLERIEKNFSFLNMHMMVKLPPILLTLIATIAAGGLGTLVAYSRTAFIDQKRPKVSELVITIGEGVAAAIGIFLFSGAGLLALSQSGGQDGLDLSPYMVAFLAFLSGLMAESAFGRITRYGQRIFGEDKSEEVTEKPPKPEPEEPLEENVKTPESRGS
;
A
#
# COMPACT_ATOMS: atom_id res chain seq x y z
N MET A 1 15.46 70.17 10.34
CA MET A 1 15.79 68.88 9.72
C MET A 1 14.85 68.68 8.55
N SER A 2 15.33 68.98 7.35
CA SER A 2 14.60 68.87 6.10
C SER A 2 14.70 67.42 5.58
N ASP A 3 13.64 66.64 5.80
CA ASP A 3 13.49 65.36 5.11
C ASP A 3 13.34 65.63 3.61
N THR A 4 14.39 65.31 2.87
CA THR A 4 14.47 65.57 1.44
C THR A 4 13.52 64.62 0.68
N PRO A 5 12.68 65.12 -0.25
CA PRO A 5 11.73 64.32 -1.03
C PRO A 5 12.39 63.34 -2.03
N LYS A 6 13.72 63.25 -2.05
CA LYS A 6 14.48 62.35 -2.92
C LYS A 6 14.51 60.91 -2.41
N SER A 7 14.42 60.65 -1.10
CA SER A 7 14.50 59.26 -0.59
C SER A 7 13.22 58.44 -0.84
N LYS A 8 12.02 59.05 -0.73
CA LYS A 8 10.74 58.37 -1.03
C LYS A 8 10.65 57.86 -2.47
N LYS A 9 11.18 58.59 -3.44
CA LYS A 9 11.18 58.16 -4.86
C LYS A 9 12.10 56.98 -5.13
N ALA A 10 13.16 56.78 -4.34
CA ALA A 10 14.06 55.64 -4.49
C ALA A 10 13.46 54.36 -3.92
N VAL A 11 12.80 54.45 -2.75
CA VAL A 11 12.11 53.32 -2.10
C VAL A 11 10.93 52.82 -2.95
N ASP A 12 10.14 53.72 -3.54
CA ASP A 12 9.02 53.36 -4.41
C ASP A 12 9.46 52.63 -5.70
N ARG A 13 10.67 52.91 -6.23
CA ARG A 13 11.21 52.24 -7.43
C ARG A 13 11.70 50.81 -7.16
N VAL A 14 12.34 50.59 -6.01
CA VAL A 14 12.84 49.25 -5.62
C VAL A 14 11.66 48.30 -5.37
N ALA A 15 10.60 48.78 -4.72
CA ALA A 15 9.38 48.02 -4.50
C ALA A 15 8.67 47.64 -5.83
N LEU A 16 8.63 48.55 -6.80
CA LEU A 16 8.03 48.28 -8.11
C LEU A 16 8.81 47.20 -8.87
N GLY A 17 10.15 47.25 -8.82
CA GLY A 17 11.02 46.26 -9.45
C GLY A 17 10.85 44.86 -8.87
N ALA A 18 10.77 44.74 -7.54
CA ALA A 18 10.53 43.46 -6.87
C ALA A 18 9.18 42.84 -7.26
N ILE A 19 8.12 43.65 -7.34
CA ILE A 19 6.78 43.18 -7.74
C ILE A 19 6.77 42.74 -9.20
N ALA A 20 7.44 43.45 -10.10
CA ALA A 20 7.55 43.05 -11.50
C ALA A 20 8.27 41.70 -11.65
N VAL A 21 9.32 41.44 -10.86
CA VAL A 21 10.02 40.15 -10.83
C VAL A 21 9.10 39.04 -10.32
N ILE A 22 8.34 39.29 -9.25
CA ILE A 22 7.37 38.32 -8.71
C ILE A 22 6.28 38.00 -9.74
N LEU A 23 5.72 39.01 -10.41
CA LEU A 23 4.71 38.83 -11.46
C LEU A 23 5.28 38.03 -12.64
N GLY A 24 6.51 38.34 -13.08
CA GLY A 24 7.18 37.60 -14.13
C GLY A 24 7.42 36.13 -13.76
N PHE A 25 7.85 35.87 -12.53
CA PHE A 25 8.03 34.51 -12.02
C PHE A 25 6.70 33.74 -11.94
N LEU A 26 5.65 34.34 -11.37
CA LEU A 26 4.33 33.73 -11.29
C LEU A 26 3.74 33.45 -12.67
N TYR A 27 3.95 34.36 -13.62
CA TYR A 27 3.48 34.20 -14.99
C TYR A 27 4.17 33.00 -15.65
N PHE A 28 5.50 32.96 -15.57
CA PHE A 28 6.27 31.83 -16.08
C PHE A 28 5.86 30.51 -15.40
N PHE A 29 5.63 30.53 -14.09
CA PHE A 29 5.18 29.36 -13.34
C PHE A 29 3.83 28.84 -13.83
N PHE A 30 2.80 29.71 -13.89
CA PHE A 30 1.46 29.30 -14.34
C PHE A 30 1.43 28.86 -15.80
N VAL A 31 2.11 29.58 -16.69
CA VAL A 31 2.21 29.20 -18.12
C VAL A 31 2.90 27.83 -18.25
N SER A 32 4.02 27.64 -17.55
CA SER A 32 4.72 26.35 -17.56
C SER A 32 3.82 25.23 -17.06
N LEU A 33 3.07 25.47 -15.98
CA LEU A 33 2.18 24.48 -15.39
C LEU A 33 1.00 24.12 -16.31
N VAL A 34 0.42 25.09 -17.03
CA VAL A 34 -0.58 24.85 -18.09
C VAL A 34 0.02 24.03 -19.22
N VAL A 35 1.15 24.48 -19.79
CA VAL A 35 1.81 23.82 -20.94
C VAL A 35 2.21 22.40 -20.60
N ILE A 36 2.82 22.18 -19.44
CA ILE A 36 3.21 20.86 -18.95
C ILE A 36 1.98 19.97 -18.78
N SER A 37 0.94 20.44 -18.09
CA SER A 37 -0.27 19.64 -17.84
C SER A 37 -0.98 19.24 -19.13
N PHE A 38 -1.10 20.17 -20.09
CA PHE A 38 -1.68 19.87 -21.41
C PHE A 38 -0.80 18.93 -22.22
N SER A 39 0.53 19.09 -22.19
CA SER A 39 1.45 18.20 -22.90
C SER A 39 1.32 16.77 -22.38
N PHE A 40 1.23 16.58 -21.06
CA PHE A 40 0.99 15.27 -20.46
C PHE A 40 -0.39 14.72 -20.79
N TYR A 41 -1.43 15.55 -20.80
CA TYR A 41 -2.78 15.15 -21.19
C TYR A 41 -2.82 14.65 -22.64
N VAL A 42 -2.26 15.41 -23.59
CA VAL A 42 -2.21 15.03 -25.01
C VAL A 42 -1.40 13.76 -25.21
N MET A 43 -0.18 13.72 -24.67
CA MET A 43 0.68 12.54 -24.77
C MET A 43 -0.01 11.28 -24.24
N ARG A 44 -0.74 11.42 -23.13
CA ARG A 44 -1.47 10.31 -22.52
C ARG A 44 -2.69 9.89 -23.34
N SER A 45 -3.47 10.83 -23.84
CA SER A 45 -4.62 10.58 -24.72
C SER A 45 -4.21 9.89 -26.03
N GLU A 46 -3.12 10.34 -26.66
CA GLU A 46 -2.56 9.68 -27.84
C GLU A 46 -2.12 8.25 -27.54
N TRP A 47 -1.52 8.02 -26.36
CA TRP A 47 -1.09 6.69 -25.95
C TRP A 47 -2.28 5.77 -25.66
N ASP A 48 -3.31 6.25 -24.97
CA ASP A 48 -4.57 5.50 -24.78
C ASP A 48 -5.24 5.16 -26.13
N ALA A 49 -5.20 6.08 -27.09
CA ALA A 49 -5.69 5.85 -28.46
C ALA A 49 -4.84 4.83 -29.25
N GLU A 50 -3.54 4.76 -28.98
CA GLU A 50 -2.65 3.76 -29.57
C GLU A 50 -2.85 2.37 -28.95
N LEU A 51 -3.02 2.31 -27.63
CA LEU A 51 -3.29 1.08 -26.88
C LEU A 51 -4.63 0.46 -27.29
N SER A 52 -5.69 1.27 -27.40
CA SER A 52 -7.02 0.80 -27.81
C SER A 52 -7.09 0.28 -29.25
N LYS A 53 -6.17 0.69 -30.14
CA LYS A 53 -6.08 0.17 -31.51
C LYS A 53 -5.45 -1.22 -31.59
N ASN A 54 -4.64 -1.59 -30.60
CA ASN A 54 -3.93 -2.85 -30.63
C ASN A 54 -4.85 -3.98 -30.11
N THR A 55 -5.62 -4.59 -31.01
CA THR A 55 -6.62 -5.61 -30.68
C THR A 55 -6.01 -6.88 -30.08
N ASP A 56 -4.72 -7.11 -30.32
CA ASP A 56 -3.99 -8.28 -29.82
C ASP A 56 -3.59 -8.13 -28.34
N ASN A 57 -3.44 -6.88 -27.87
CA ASN A 57 -3.05 -6.60 -26.49
C ASN A 57 -4.28 -6.15 -25.71
N GLN A 58 -4.71 -6.95 -24.73
CA GLN A 58 -5.84 -6.67 -23.83
C GLN A 58 -5.62 -5.47 -22.89
N ILE A 59 -4.75 -4.52 -23.23
CA ILE A 59 -4.44 -3.32 -22.45
C ILE A 59 -5.12 -2.15 -23.13
N GLN A 60 -6.14 -1.59 -22.50
CA GLN A 60 -6.96 -0.54 -23.10
C GLN A 60 -6.51 0.87 -22.70
N SER A 61 -5.67 1.00 -21.65
CA SER A 61 -5.26 2.30 -21.12
C SER A 61 -3.87 2.28 -20.48
N VAL A 62 -3.29 3.47 -20.36
CA VAL A 62 -2.03 3.72 -19.66
C VAL A 62 -2.15 3.42 -18.16
N ASP A 63 -3.32 3.63 -17.54
CA ASP A 63 -3.55 3.25 -16.14
C ASP A 63 -3.46 1.75 -15.95
N GLU A 64 -4.07 0.99 -16.85
CA GLU A 64 -3.99 -0.47 -16.83
C GLU A 64 -2.55 -0.95 -17.04
N LEU A 65 -1.81 -0.32 -17.95
CA LEU A 65 -0.39 -0.60 -18.15
C LEU A 65 0.44 -0.35 -16.88
N ILE A 66 0.25 0.80 -16.23
CA ILE A 66 0.93 1.17 -14.98
C ILE A 66 0.55 0.19 -13.87
N PHE A 67 -0.73 -0.14 -13.75
CA PHE A 67 -1.24 -1.10 -12.78
C PHE A 67 -0.61 -2.48 -12.97
N LEU A 68 -0.64 -3.03 -14.19
CA LEU A 68 -0.06 -4.33 -14.51
C LEU A 68 1.45 -4.36 -14.27
N LYS A 69 2.18 -3.30 -14.63
CA LYS A 69 3.61 -3.18 -14.34
C LYS A 69 3.88 -3.20 -12.84
N ASN A 70 3.17 -2.37 -12.06
CA ASN A 70 3.35 -2.31 -10.61
C ASN A 70 3.02 -3.66 -9.95
N GLN A 71 1.93 -4.29 -10.40
CA GLN A 71 1.51 -5.61 -9.92
C GLN A 71 2.54 -6.70 -10.29
N SER A 72 3.14 -6.65 -11.49
CA SER A 72 4.23 -7.55 -11.91
C SER A 72 5.46 -7.40 -11.02
N VAL A 73 5.87 -6.17 -10.70
CA VAL A 73 7.00 -5.88 -9.80
C VAL A 73 6.71 -6.38 -8.39
N GLU A 74 5.51 -6.12 -7.87
CA GLU A 74 5.09 -6.57 -6.54
C GLU A 74 5.06 -8.09 -6.43
N ILE A 75 4.45 -8.78 -7.40
CA ILE A 75 4.40 -10.25 -7.42
C ILE A 75 5.80 -10.84 -7.54
N SER A 76 6.67 -10.25 -8.38
CA SER A 76 8.07 -10.69 -8.50
C SER A 76 8.81 -10.57 -7.17
N ALA A 77 8.61 -9.47 -6.42
CA ALA A 77 9.18 -9.31 -5.09
C ALA A 77 8.63 -10.36 -4.09
N GLN A 78 7.32 -10.64 -4.13
CA GLN A 78 6.71 -11.68 -3.30
C GLN A 78 7.22 -13.09 -3.63
N ILE A 79 7.49 -13.38 -4.91
CA ILE A 79 8.12 -14.63 -5.35
C ILE A 79 9.54 -14.72 -4.77
N ALA A 80 10.34 -13.67 -4.86
CA ALA A 80 11.70 -13.65 -4.31
C ALA A 80 11.71 -13.87 -2.79
N ILE A 81 10.79 -13.23 -2.06
CA ILE A 81 10.61 -13.45 -0.61
C ILE A 81 10.21 -14.89 -0.32
N SER A 82 9.28 -15.45 -1.10
CA SER A 82 8.80 -16.83 -0.90
C SER A 82 9.88 -17.87 -1.25
N LEU A 83 10.72 -17.62 -2.25
CA LEU A 83 11.88 -18.47 -2.56
C LEU A 83 12.93 -18.44 -1.45
N LYS A 84 13.17 -17.27 -0.83
CA LYS A 84 14.06 -17.17 0.33
C LYS A 84 13.48 -17.88 1.56
N ALA A 85 12.17 -17.79 1.77
CA ALA A 85 11.50 -18.56 2.82
C ALA A 85 11.63 -20.06 2.56
N LEU A 86 11.42 -20.49 1.31
CA LEU A 86 11.56 -21.90 0.91
C LEU A 86 12.98 -22.43 1.20
N SER A 87 14.03 -21.69 0.83
CA SER A 87 15.41 -22.13 1.10
C SER A 87 15.69 -22.26 2.59
N LEU A 88 15.22 -21.31 3.40
CA LEU A 88 15.36 -21.39 4.87
C LEU A 88 14.58 -22.57 5.47
N THR A 89 13.38 -22.85 4.95
CA THR A 89 12.59 -24.00 5.41
C THR A 89 13.20 -25.32 4.96
N ASP A 90 13.81 -25.38 3.79
CA ASP A 90 14.55 -26.56 3.32
C ASP A 90 15.75 -26.85 4.22
N ASP A 91 16.52 -25.83 4.63
CA ASP A 91 17.61 -25.99 5.60
C ASP A 91 17.10 -26.58 6.93
N VAL A 92 15.95 -26.11 7.43
CA VAL A 92 15.30 -26.63 8.64
C VAL A 92 14.83 -28.07 8.44
N PHE A 93 14.29 -28.39 7.26
CA PHE A 93 13.87 -29.75 6.91
C PHE A 93 15.07 -30.70 6.89
N GLN A 94 16.19 -30.32 6.27
CA GLN A 94 17.42 -31.11 6.24
C GLN A 94 17.99 -31.31 7.66
N ALA A 95 17.97 -30.28 8.50
CA ALA A 95 18.39 -30.38 9.89
C ALA A 95 17.50 -31.35 10.68
N ALA A 96 16.17 -31.24 10.55
CA ALA A 96 15.23 -32.15 11.19
C ALA A 96 15.37 -33.61 10.69
N GLN A 97 15.67 -33.80 9.41
CA GLN A 97 15.95 -35.11 8.83
C GLN A 97 17.26 -35.69 9.39
N GLY A 98 18.30 -34.89 9.54
CA GLY A 98 19.55 -35.29 10.17
C GLY A 98 19.35 -35.72 11.63
N GLU A 99 18.61 -34.92 12.40
CA GLU A 99 18.26 -35.23 13.79
C GLU A 99 17.46 -36.54 13.89
N LEU A 100 16.48 -36.75 13.00
CA LEU A 100 15.71 -37.99 12.98
C LEU A 100 16.60 -39.22 12.73
N ILE A 101 17.55 -39.13 11.80
CA ILE A 101 18.48 -40.22 11.49
C ILE A 101 19.37 -40.53 12.71
N GLU A 102 19.88 -39.49 13.39
CA GLU A 102 20.66 -39.63 14.62
C GLU A 102 19.85 -40.33 15.71
N LYS A 103 18.62 -39.87 15.96
CA LYS A 103 17.73 -40.46 16.98
C LYS A 103 17.32 -41.90 16.66
N GLN A 104 17.08 -42.23 15.40
CA GLN A 104 16.82 -43.60 14.98
C GLN A 104 18.04 -44.51 15.20
N SER A 105 19.25 -43.99 14.96
CA SER A 105 20.48 -44.72 15.29
C SER A 105 20.60 -45.00 16.79
N ASP A 106 20.35 -43.99 17.64
CA ASP A 106 20.36 -44.16 19.10
C ASP A 106 19.31 -45.17 19.58
N GLN A 107 18.11 -45.13 19.01
CA GLN A 107 17.04 -46.09 19.27
C GLN A 107 17.48 -47.52 18.93
N LEU A 108 18.11 -47.72 17.77
CA LEU A 108 18.63 -49.03 17.36
C LEU A 108 19.73 -49.53 18.31
N VAL A 109 20.60 -48.64 18.78
CA VAL A 109 21.64 -49.00 19.77
C VAL A 109 21.02 -49.39 21.11
N ALA A 110 20.04 -48.62 21.60
CA ALA A 110 19.32 -48.93 22.84
C ALA A 110 18.57 -50.27 22.73
N GLN A 111 17.90 -50.50 21.59
CA GLN A 111 17.22 -51.76 21.30
C GLN A 111 18.18 -52.94 21.32
N ARG A 112 19.32 -52.87 20.61
CA ARG A 112 20.31 -53.96 20.61
C ARG A 112 20.88 -54.26 21.99
N LYS A 113 21.12 -53.22 22.80
CA LYS A 113 21.58 -53.40 24.20
C LYS A 113 20.52 -54.12 25.04
N LEU A 114 19.25 -53.74 24.87
CA LEU A 114 18.15 -54.38 25.56
C LEU A 114 17.97 -55.84 25.14
N GLU A 115 17.99 -56.14 23.84
CA GLU A 115 17.93 -57.51 23.30
C GLU A 115 19.09 -58.37 23.82
N GLY A 116 20.32 -57.84 23.80
CA GLY A 116 21.48 -58.52 24.37
C GLY A 116 21.32 -58.78 25.87
N ASN A 117 20.75 -57.84 26.61
CA ASN A 117 20.48 -58.03 28.04
C ASN A 117 19.36 -59.05 28.30
N LEU A 118 18.30 -59.07 27.49
CA LEU A 118 17.21 -60.06 27.61
C LEU A 118 17.73 -61.50 27.52
N LEU A 119 18.70 -61.77 26.63
CA LEU A 119 19.36 -63.08 26.57
C LEU A 119 20.11 -63.43 27.87
N VAL A 120 20.76 -62.44 28.50
CA VAL A 120 21.42 -62.61 29.81
C VAL A 120 20.39 -62.88 30.91
N VAL A 121 19.25 -62.18 30.88
CA VAL A 121 18.13 -62.39 31.81
C VAL A 121 17.56 -63.79 31.69
N GLN A 122 17.27 -64.24 30.46
CA GLN A 122 16.75 -65.58 30.20
C GLN A 122 17.72 -66.67 30.66
N ALA A 123 19.02 -66.51 30.41
CA ALA A 123 20.07 -67.41 30.91
C ALA A 123 20.16 -67.41 32.45
N HIS A 124 20.00 -66.24 33.09
CA HIS A 124 19.96 -66.12 34.55
C HIS A 124 18.73 -66.84 35.13
N PHE A 125 17.55 -66.65 34.52
CA PHE A 125 16.32 -67.32 34.95
C PHE A 125 16.47 -68.85 34.84
N ALA A 126 16.93 -69.36 33.69
CA ALA A 126 17.17 -70.79 33.49
C ALA A 126 18.13 -71.40 34.54
N ARG A 127 19.11 -70.61 35.01
CA ARG A 127 20.06 -71.03 36.05
C ARG A 127 19.46 -71.05 37.45
N VAL A 128 18.54 -70.13 37.76
CA VAL A 128 17.99 -69.96 39.11
C VAL A 128 16.73 -70.81 39.34
N ILE A 129 15.92 -71.05 38.30
CA ILE A 129 14.66 -71.82 38.39
C ILE A 129 14.80 -73.16 39.14
N PRO A 130 15.83 -74.01 38.89
CA PRO A 130 15.96 -75.30 39.60
C PRO A 130 16.17 -75.18 41.12
N ALA A 131 16.53 -74.00 41.64
CA ALA A 131 16.75 -73.76 43.06
C ALA A 131 15.49 -73.29 43.82
N LEU A 132 14.40 -72.99 43.10
CA LEU A 132 13.13 -72.53 43.67
C LEU A 132 12.21 -73.70 44.06
N VAL A 133 11.44 -73.53 45.13
CA VAL A 133 10.40 -74.46 45.59
C VAL A 133 9.12 -73.68 45.88
N GLY A 134 7.97 -74.19 45.44
CA GLY A 134 6.65 -73.64 45.78
C GLY A 134 6.25 -72.32 45.07
N VAL A 135 7.13 -71.73 44.27
CA VAL A 135 6.78 -70.64 43.34
C VAL A 135 5.92 -71.20 42.19
N ASP A 136 5.17 -70.34 41.50
CA ASP A 136 4.47 -70.68 40.24
C ASP A 136 5.50 -70.96 39.12
N LEU A 137 6.18 -72.10 39.25
CA LEU A 137 7.26 -72.55 38.37
C LEU A 137 6.80 -72.71 36.93
N GLY A 138 5.50 -72.95 36.71
CA GLY A 138 4.89 -72.96 35.39
C GLY A 138 5.06 -71.62 34.69
N LYS A 139 4.69 -70.51 35.34
CA LYS A 139 4.85 -69.16 34.77
C LYS A 139 6.31 -68.79 34.51
N LEU A 140 7.23 -69.20 35.38
CA LEU A 140 8.67 -68.94 35.20
C LEU A 140 9.27 -69.79 34.07
N ALA A 141 8.82 -71.03 33.92
CA ALA A 141 9.19 -71.88 32.80
C ALA A 141 8.64 -71.32 31.48
N ASP A 142 7.39 -70.86 31.45
CA ASP A 142 6.78 -70.24 30.27
C ASP A 142 7.55 -68.97 29.84
N ILE A 143 8.02 -68.16 30.80
CA ILE A 143 8.86 -66.98 30.55
C ILE A 143 10.24 -67.36 29.98
N VAL A 144 10.83 -68.47 30.45
CA VAL A 144 12.16 -68.92 29.98
C VAL A 144 12.09 -69.62 28.63
N ASP A 145 11.01 -70.35 28.36
CA ASP A 145 10.79 -71.05 27.10
C ASP A 145 10.20 -70.14 26.00
N ALA A 146 9.88 -68.88 26.34
CA ALA A 146 9.42 -67.89 25.39
C ALA A 146 10.48 -67.66 24.28
N PRO A 147 10.09 -67.72 22.99
CA PRO A 147 11.02 -67.51 21.88
C PRO A 147 11.57 -66.08 21.82
N GLU A 148 10.81 -65.11 22.32
CA GLU A 148 11.23 -63.72 22.51
C GLU A 148 10.72 -63.23 23.87
N LEU A 149 11.64 -63.00 24.81
CA LEU A 149 11.30 -62.50 26.13
C LEU A 149 11.01 -61.00 26.06
N SER A 150 9.78 -60.58 26.38
CA SER A 150 9.44 -59.16 26.46
C SER A 150 9.99 -58.49 27.72
N ILE A 151 10.05 -57.16 27.72
CA ILE A 151 10.42 -56.35 28.90
C ILE A 151 9.49 -56.67 30.08
N GLU A 152 8.19 -56.78 29.82
CA GLU A 152 7.16 -57.00 30.85
C GLU A 152 7.29 -58.39 31.48
N GLU A 153 7.56 -59.41 30.66
CA GLU A 153 7.82 -60.78 31.13
C GLU A 153 9.14 -60.88 31.90
N ALA A 154 10.19 -60.18 31.46
CA ALA A 154 11.46 -60.09 32.18
C ALA A 154 11.25 -59.43 33.57
N THR A 155 10.54 -58.30 33.64
CA THR A 155 10.20 -57.63 34.90
C THR A 155 9.38 -58.53 35.82
N ALA A 156 8.37 -59.22 35.29
CA ALA A 156 7.58 -60.17 36.07
C ALA A 156 8.43 -61.34 36.60
N GLY A 157 9.33 -61.89 35.76
CA GLY A 157 10.27 -62.94 36.15
C GLY A 157 11.21 -62.52 37.27
N PHE A 158 11.75 -61.29 37.23
CA PHE A 158 12.57 -60.75 38.32
C PHE A 158 11.81 -60.69 39.64
N HIS A 159 10.55 -60.22 39.62
CA HIS A 159 9.72 -60.18 40.83
C HIS A 159 9.45 -61.58 41.41
N LEU A 160 9.21 -62.57 40.56
CA LEU A 160 9.01 -63.95 41.00
C LEU A 160 10.28 -64.56 41.60
N LEU A 161 11.45 -64.28 41.06
CA LEU A 161 12.73 -64.76 41.58
C LEU A 161 13.13 -64.08 42.89
N ILE A 162 12.91 -62.77 43.02
CA ILE A 162 13.25 -62.00 44.22
C ILE A 162 12.37 -62.42 45.41
N ASN A 163 11.08 -62.67 45.16
CA ASN A 163 10.11 -63.03 46.20
C ASN A 163 9.89 -64.55 46.32
N GLY A 164 10.63 -65.35 45.56
CA GLY A 164 10.47 -66.79 45.51
C GLY A 164 10.91 -67.49 46.79
N THR A 165 10.30 -68.65 47.07
CA THR A 165 10.78 -69.54 48.12
C THR A 165 11.84 -70.49 47.53
N TYR A 166 12.95 -70.66 48.24
CA TYR A 166 14.09 -71.48 47.80
C TYR A 166 14.09 -72.83 48.53
N GLY A 167 14.56 -73.88 47.86
CA GLY A 167 14.57 -75.22 48.44
C GLY A 167 15.47 -75.35 49.67
N PRO A 168 15.17 -76.29 50.59
CA PRO A 168 15.95 -76.49 51.82
C PRO A 168 17.41 -76.90 51.56
N ASP A 169 17.70 -77.41 50.36
CA ASP A 169 19.04 -77.84 49.93
C ASP A 169 19.94 -76.68 49.45
N VAL A 170 19.40 -75.46 49.36
CA VAL A 170 20.17 -74.26 48.97
C VAL A 170 20.66 -73.54 50.21
N ALA A 171 21.98 -73.41 50.34
CA ALA A 171 22.58 -72.72 51.48
C ALA A 171 22.09 -71.24 51.57
N PRO A 172 21.78 -70.71 52.77
CA PRO A 172 21.20 -69.37 52.92
C PRO A 172 22.04 -68.25 52.31
N ASP A 173 23.37 -68.33 52.42
CA ASP A 173 24.33 -67.40 51.83
C ASP A 173 24.26 -67.38 50.30
N ARG A 174 23.98 -68.54 49.69
CA ARG A 174 23.78 -68.69 48.24
C ARG A 174 22.44 -68.10 47.80
N VAL A 175 21.39 -68.21 48.61
CA VAL A 175 20.10 -67.56 48.36
C VAL A 175 20.27 -66.04 48.35
N ASP A 176 20.98 -65.48 49.34
CA ASP A 176 21.25 -64.04 49.41
C ASP A 176 22.04 -63.53 48.18
N GLN A 177 23.02 -64.30 47.71
CA GLN A 177 23.79 -63.98 46.50
C GLN A 177 22.91 -64.00 45.24
N ILE A 178 22.02 -64.99 45.10
CA ILE A 178 21.08 -65.09 43.98
C ILE A 178 20.13 -63.90 43.99
N ILE A 179 19.54 -63.57 45.13
CA ILE A 179 18.61 -62.44 45.26
C ILE A 179 19.34 -61.12 44.94
N LYS A 180 20.56 -60.94 45.44
CA LYS A 180 21.38 -59.75 45.15
C LYS A 180 21.66 -59.62 43.65
N ALA A 181 22.17 -60.68 43.02
CA ALA A 181 22.45 -60.69 41.57
C ALA A 181 21.19 -60.45 40.73
N THR A 182 20.05 -61.03 41.15
CA THR A 182 18.75 -60.84 40.49
C THR A 182 18.28 -59.40 40.59
N ARG A 183 18.47 -58.72 41.73
CA ARG A 183 18.15 -57.29 41.88
C ARG A 183 19.06 -56.42 41.02
N GLU A 184 20.36 -56.68 41.00
CA GLU A 184 21.32 -55.94 40.17
C GLU A 184 21.00 -56.09 38.67
N LEU A 185 20.61 -57.29 38.24
CA LEU A 185 20.20 -57.53 36.86
C LEU A 185 18.85 -56.89 36.53
N ALA A 186 17.90 -56.89 37.47
CA ALA A 186 16.62 -56.21 37.32
C ALA A 186 16.76 -54.70 37.17
N THR A 187 17.57 -54.05 38.02
CA THR A 187 17.80 -52.60 37.93
C THR A 187 18.55 -52.21 36.65
N PHE A 188 19.50 -53.05 36.21
CA PHE A 188 20.15 -52.85 34.92
C PHE A 188 19.18 -53.00 33.75
N HIS A 189 18.31 -54.02 33.78
CA HIS A 189 17.27 -54.22 32.77
C HIS A 189 16.29 -53.04 32.69
N GLU A 190 15.80 -52.56 33.83
CA GLU A 190 14.90 -51.42 33.92
C GLU A 190 15.54 -50.14 33.35
N SER A 191 16.81 -49.88 33.68
CA SER A 191 17.59 -48.75 33.12
C SER A 191 17.70 -48.82 31.60
N LEU A 192 17.93 -50.01 31.02
CA LEU A 192 17.96 -50.18 29.56
C LEU A 192 16.57 -50.02 28.92
N ALA A 193 15.52 -50.52 29.58
CA ALA A 193 14.14 -50.32 29.11
C ALA A 193 13.75 -48.83 29.10
N ASP A 194 14.12 -48.08 30.14
CA ASP A 194 13.90 -46.64 30.20
C ASP A 194 14.74 -45.88 29.16
N SER A 195 15.99 -46.30 28.92
CA SER A 195 16.81 -45.75 27.83
C SER A 195 16.16 -45.97 26.47
N LYS A 196 15.54 -47.12 26.21
CA LYS A 196 14.80 -47.38 24.97
C LYS A 196 13.57 -46.48 24.87
N ARG A 197 12.75 -46.39 25.93
CA ARG A 197 11.56 -45.53 25.96
C ARG A 197 11.90 -44.06 25.71
N ALA A 198 13.02 -43.59 26.26
CA ALA A 198 13.52 -42.24 26.01
C ALA A 198 13.90 -42.05 24.52
N ALA A 199 14.61 -43.01 23.92
CA ALA A 199 14.96 -42.97 22.51
C ALA A 199 13.72 -43.01 21.59
N ASP A 200 12.72 -43.86 21.90
CA ASP A 200 11.44 -43.92 21.16
C ASP A 200 10.71 -42.55 21.19
N LYS A 201 10.71 -41.90 22.35
CA LYS A 201 10.13 -40.55 22.51
C LYS A 201 10.87 -39.51 21.68
N ASP A 202 12.20 -39.51 21.70
CA ASP A 202 13.02 -38.59 20.92
C ASP A 202 12.77 -38.75 19.42
N VAL A 203 12.69 -39.99 18.92
CA VAL A 203 12.34 -40.28 17.52
C VAL A 203 10.95 -39.74 17.17
N SER A 204 9.95 -39.95 18.04
CA SER A 204 8.61 -39.41 17.82
C SER A 204 8.57 -37.88 17.74
N VAL A 205 9.40 -37.18 18.54
CA VAL A 205 9.52 -35.72 18.50
C VAL A 205 10.18 -35.27 17.19
N ALA A 206 11.27 -35.92 16.79
CA ALA A 206 11.97 -35.63 15.54
C ALA A 206 11.07 -35.85 14.31
N GLU A 207 10.27 -36.92 14.29
CA GLU A 207 9.25 -37.12 13.25
C GLU A 207 8.22 -36.00 13.21
N GLY A 208 7.78 -35.52 14.38
CA GLY A 208 6.84 -34.40 14.49
C GLY A 208 7.42 -33.11 13.88
N LEU A 209 8.70 -32.83 14.14
CA LEU A 209 9.41 -31.68 13.56
C LEU A 209 9.54 -31.82 12.04
N LYS A 210 9.94 -32.98 11.54
CA LYS A 210 10.02 -33.26 10.10
C LYS A 210 8.67 -33.04 9.40
N ARG A 211 7.58 -33.63 9.92
CA ARG A 211 6.22 -33.46 9.35
C ARG A 211 5.77 -32.00 9.36
N LYS A 212 6.18 -31.22 10.36
CA LYS A 212 5.90 -29.78 10.39
C LYS A 212 6.64 -29.06 9.26
N ALA A 213 7.94 -29.31 9.11
CA ALA A 213 8.74 -28.72 8.04
C ALA A 213 8.20 -29.10 6.65
N GLU A 214 7.80 -30.35 6.42
CA GLU A 214 7.16 -30.79 5.17
C GLU A 214 5.88 -30.00 4.84
N ARG A 215 5.03 -29.77 5.84
CA ARG A 215 3.81 -28.96 5.66
C ARG A 215 4.14 -27.50 5.33
N ASP A 216 5.15 -26.95 5.98
CA ASP A 216 5.58 -25.57 5.74
C ASP A 216 6.15 -25.42 4.31
N VAL A 217 6.97 -26.37 3.84
CA VAL A 217 7.46 -26.44 2.45
C VAL A 217 6.30 -26.50 1.47
N ALA A 218 5.37 -27.44 1.64
CA ALA A 218 4.22 -27.62 0.75
C ALA A 218 3.32 -26.36 0.71
N GLY A 219 3.16 -25.67 1.84
CA GLY A 219 2.43 -24.40 1.93
C GLY A 219 3.11 -23.28 1.12
N ILE A 220 4.43 -23.17 1.22
CA ILE A 220 5.21 -22.18 0.46
C ILE A 220 5.17 -22.48 -1.04
N GLU A 221 5.31 -23.74 -1.45
CA GLU A 221 5.24 -24.17 -2.85
C GLU A 221 3.87 -23.87 -3.47
N THR A 222 2.78 -24.14 -2.73
CA THR A 222 1.42 -23.83 -3.18
C THR A 222 1.26 -22.32 -3.41
N ARG A 223 1.76 -21.49 -2.48
CA ARG A 223 1.76 -20.03 -2.63
C ARG A 223 2.60 -19.57 -3.83
N LEU A 224 3.78 -20.16 -4.02
CA LEU A 224 4.65 -19.89 -5.18
C LEU A 224 3.95 -20.23 -6.49
N GLY A 225 3.26 -21.37 -6.56
CA GLY A 225 2.45 -21.77 -7.72
C GLY A 225 1.39 -20.73 -8.06
N GLY A 226 0.64 -20.26 -7.05
CA GLY A 226 -0.36 -19.21 -7.21
C GLY A 226 0.22 -17.88 -7.67
N LEU A 227 1.36 -17.45 -7.09
CA LEU A 227 2.05 -16.22 -7.49
C LEU A 227 2.60 -16.31 -8.92
N ARG A 228 3.20 -17.44 -9.30
CA ARG A 228 3.70 -17.66 -10.66
C ARG A 228 2.57 -17.68 -11.68
N HIS A 229 1.43 -18.29 -11.36
CA HIS A 229 0.27 -18.27 -12.24
C HIS A 229 -0.25 -16.84 -12.45
N ARG A 230 -0.36 -16.05 -11.38
CA ARG A 230 -0.73 -14.62 -11.47
C ARG A 230 0.28 -13.82 -12.29
N LEU A 231 1.58 -14.02 -12.07
CA LEU A 231 2.62 -13.37 -12.86
C LEU A 231 2.50 -13.75 -14.34
N GLY A 232 2.29 -15.04 -14.65
CA GLY A 232 2.07 -15.50 -16.02
C GLY A 232 0.84 -14.88 -16.67
N SER A 233 -0.26 -14.69 -15.93
CA SER A 233 -1.44 -13.99 -16.44
C SER A 233 -1.19 -12.51 -16.74
N ILE A 234 -0.31 -11.86 -15.96
CA ILE A 234 0.10 -10.47 -16.21
C ILE A 234 1.06 -10.43 -17.40
N GLU A 235 2.03 -11.34 -17.48
CA GLU A 235 3.01 -11.40 -18.56
C GLU A 235 2.37 -11.76 -19.91
N ALA A 236 1.28 -12.54 -19.90
CA ALA A 236 0.47 -12.80 -21.09
C ALA A 236 -0.19 -11.52 -21.63
N ARG A 237 -0.57 -10.58 -20.74
CA ARG A 237 -1.17 -9.30 -21.12
C ARG A 237 -0.11 -8.22 -21.38
N LEU A 238 0.99 -8.26 -20.64
CA LEU A 238 2.09 -7.32 -20.68
C LEU A 238 3.43 -8.07 -20.68
N PRO A 239 3.92 -8.49 -21.86
CA PRO A 239 5.19 -9.19 -21.97
C PRO A 239 6.35 -8.39 -21.37
N PRO A 240 7.34 -9.06 -20.74
CA PRO A 240 8.47 -8.40 -20.09
C PRO A 240 9.32 -7.57 -21.06
N PHE A 241 9.35 -7.92 -22.34
CA PHE A 241 10.08 -7.19 -23.39
C PHE A 241 9.15 -6.39 -24.33
N SER A 242 7.95 -6.04 -23.87
CA SER A 242 7.02 -5.24 -24.67
C SER A 242 7.53 -3.81 -24.88
N GLU A 243 7.27 -3.28 -26.07
CA GLU A 243 7.59 -1.89 -26.42
C GLU A 243 6.92 -0.90 -25.45
N TYR A 244 5.71 -1.21 -24.98
CA TYR A 244 4.97 -0.42 -24.00
C TYR A 244 5.70 -0.30 -22.65
N ARG A 245 6.31 -1.39 -22.16
CA ARG A 245 7.09 -1.38 -20.92
C ARG A 245 8.36 -0.54 -21.09
N ALA A 246 9.06 -0.69 -22.21
CA ALA A 246 10.25 0.10 -22.53
C ALA A 246 9.94 1.60 -22.71
N ARG A 247 8.78 1.94 -23.30
CA ARG A 247 8.29 3.32 -23.41
C ARG A 247 7.98 3.90 -22.03
N LEU A 248 7.28 3.16 -21.18
CA LEU A 248 7.00 3.60 -19.80
C LEU A 248 8.27 3.81 -18.97
N GLU A 249 9.25 2.91 -19.09
CA GLU A 249 10.56 3.05 -18.41
C GLU A 249 11.38 4.25 -18.92
N ARG A 250 11.35 4.53 -20.23
CA ARG A 250 11.99 5.73 -20.78
C ARG A 250 11.36 7.01 -20.24
N ILE A 251 10.03 7.05 -20.16
CA ILE A 251 9.30 8.18 -19.58
C ILE A 251 9.66 8.34 -18.10
N GLU A 252 9.68 7.26 -17.31
CA GLU A 252 10.08 7.33 -15.89
C GLU A 252 11.52 7.80 -15.69
N LYS A 253 12.48 7.35 -16.51
CA LYS A 253 13.90 7.71 -16.38
C LYS A 253 14.21 9.14 -16.87
N ASN A 254 13.66 9.54 -18.01
CA ASN A 254 14.01 10.84 -18.62
C ASN A 254 13.40 12.04 -17.88
N PHE A 255 12.27 11.85 -17.18
CA PHE A 255 11.53 12.94 -16.52
C PHE A 255 11.85 13.10 -15.03
N SER A 256 13.01 12.60 -14.57
CA SER A 256 13.44 12.63 -13.17
C SER A 256 13.75 14.04 -12.62
N PHE A 257 14.07 15.02 -13.47
CA PHE A 257 14.55 16.35 -13.03
C PHE A 257 13.48 17.24 -12.37
N LEU A 258 12.18 16.99 -12.62
CA LEU A 258 11.09 17.91 -12.20
C LEU A 258 9.88 17.21 -11.56
N ASN A 259 10.04 15.97 -11.02
CA ASN A 259 8.93 15.12 -10.58
C ASN A 259 7.86 14.86 -11.66
N MET A 260 8.18 15.10 -12.93
CA MET A 260 7.26 14.93 -14.06
C MET A 260 6.81 13.46 -14.24
N HIS A 261 7.58 12.50 -13.73
CA HIS A 261 7.15 11.10 -13.63
C HIS A 261 5.85 10.92 -12.84
N MET A 262 5.55 11.81 -11.88
CA MET A 262 4.31 11.78 -11.11
C MET A 262 3.11 12.18 -11.98
N MET A 263 3.28 13.11 -12.93
CA MET A 263 2.20 13.57 -13.79
C MET A 263 1.69 12.49 -14.75
N VAL A 264 2.55 11.60 -15.21
CA VAL A 264 2.16 10.45 -16.05
C VAL A 264 1.26 9.48 -15.30
N LYS A 265 1.47 9.35 -13.98
CA LYS A 265 0.69 8.48 -13.09
C LYS A 265 -0.63 9.12 -12.63
N LEU A 266 -0.82 10.42 -12.84
CA LEU A 266 -2.08 11.08 -12.47
C LEU A 266 -3.17 10.71 -13.47
N PRO A 267 -4.38 10.36 -12.99
CA PRO A 267 -5.56 10.24 -13.83
C PRO A 267 -5.77 11.49 -14.70
N PRO A 268 -6.31 11.35 -15.93
CA PRO A 268 -6.53 12.48 -16.83
C PRO A 268 -7.34 13.61 -16.17
N ILE A 269 -8.32 13.26 -15.33
CA ILE A 269 -9.15 14.24 -14.63
C ILE A 269 -8.32 15.14 -13.71
N LEU A 270 -7.30 14.62 -13.04
CA LEU A 270 -6.42 15.42 -12.19
C LEU A 270 -5.51 16.32 -13.03
N LEU A 271 -5.00 15.83 -14.17
CA LEU A 271 -4.23 16.67 -15.10
C LEU A 271 -5.07 17.84 -15.61
N THR A 272 -6.34 17.58 -15.96
CA THR A 272 -7.26 18.64 -16.41
C THR A 272 -7.60 19.62 -15.28
N LEU A 273 -7.76 19.15 -14.04
CA LEU A 273 -7.97 20.01 -12.88
C LEU A 273 -6.77 20.92 -12.62
N ILE A 274 -5.56 20.36 -12.67
CA ILE A 274 -4.30 21.11 -12.49
C ILE A 274 -4.18 22.19 -13.58
N ALA A 275 -4.39 21.82 -14.84
CA ALA A 275 -4.40 22.78 -15.95
C ALA A 275 -5.46 23.87 -15.77
N THR A 276 -6.65 23.50 -15.28
CA THR A 276 -7.77 24.42 -15.04
C THR A 276 -7.47 25.42 -13.93
N ILE A 277 -6.95 24.95 -12.80
CA ILE A 277 -6.49 25.79 -11.69
C ILE A 277 -5.40 26.77 -12.17
N ALA A 278 -4.45 26.26 -12.94
CA ALA A 278 -3.35 27.05 -13.48
C ALA A 278 -3.84 28.15 -14.42
N ALA A 279 -4.79 27.81 -15.29
CA ALA A 279 -5.42 28.73 -16.21
C ALA A 279 -6.22 29.81 -15.47
N GLY A 280 -6.95 29.44 -14.40
CA GLY A 280 -7.63 30.40 -13.53
C GLY A 280 -6.67 31.39 -12.86
N GLY A 281 -5.60 30.88 -12.24
CA GLY A 281 -4.54 31.70 -11.64
C GLY A 281 -3.84 32.60 -12.65
N LEU A 282 -3.57 32.09 -13.85
CA LEU A 282 -3.00 32.86 -14.96
C LEU A 282 -3.92 34.00 -15.41
N GLY A 283 -5.22 33.73 -15.54
CA GLY A 283 -6.23 34.74 -15.92
C GLY A 283 -6.23 35.92 -14.94
N THR A 284 -6.24 35.63 -13.63
CA THR A 284 -6.15 36.66 -12.59
C THR A 284 -4.83 37.40 -12.57
N LEU A 285 -3.72 36.71 -12.84
CA LEU A 285 -2.40 37.34 -12.90
C LEU A 285 -2.31 38.32 -14.07
N VAL A 286 -2.84 37.95 -15.23
CA VAL A 286 -2.91 38.82 -16.41
C VAL A 286 -3.80 40.04 -16.13
N ALA A 287 -4.99 39.84 -15.55
CA ALA A 287 -5.88 40.93 -15.17
C ALA A 287 -5.20 41.90 -14.19
N TYR A 288 -4.59 41.38 -13.12
CA TYR A 288 -3.87 42.18 -12.14
C TYR A 288 -2.69 42.94 -12.75
N SER A 289 -1.90 42.28 -13.62
CA SER A 289 -0.78 42.95 -14.31
C SER A 289 -1.26 44.12 -15.16
N ARG A 290 -2.40 43.97 -15.85
CA ARG A 290 -3.00 45.03 -16.66
C ARG A 290 -3.36 46.23 -15.77
N THR A 291 -4.02 46.01 -14.65
CA THR A 291 -4.41 47.07 -13.71
C THR A 291 -3.18 47.74 -13.06
N ALA A 292 -2.17 46.96 -12.68
CA ALA A 292 -0.96 47.47 -12.04
C ALA A 292 -0.08 48.31 -12.99
N PHE A 293 0.02 47.92 -14.26
CA PHE A 293 0.89 48.61 -15.23
C PHE A 293 0.17 49.72 -16.02
N ILE A 294 -1.13 49.58 -16.30
CA ILE A 294 -1.89 50.57 -17.08
C ILE A 294 -2.45 51.67 -16.18
N ASP A 295 -3.08 51.31 -15.06
CA ASP A 295 -3.80 52.29 -14.21
C ASP A 295 -2.90 52.94 -13.16
N GLN A 296 -1.61 52.60 -13.13
CA GLN A 296 -0.59 53.07 -12.18
C GLN A 296 -1.00 52.97 -10.70
N LYS A 297 -1.97 52.10 -10.36
CA LYS A 297 -2.32 51.80 -8.98
C LYS A 297 -1.12 51.12 -8.31
N ARG A 298 -0.78 51.55 -7.09
CA ARG A 298 0.32 50.97 -6.31
C ARG A 298 0.00 49.49 -6.02
N PRO A 299 0.73 48.53 -6.62
CA PRO A 299 0.41 47.12 -6.44
C PRO A 299 0.73 46.68 -5.01
N LYS A 300 -0.20 45.94 -4.38
CA LYS A 300 -0.01 45.33 -3.06
C LYS A 300 0.11 43.82 -3.22
N VAL A 301 1.15 43.22 -2.63
CA VAL A 301 1.36 41.76 -2.66
C VAL A 301 0.17 41.01 -2.05
N SER A 302 -0.46 41.55 -1.01
CA SER A 302 -1.65 40.96 -0.39
C SER A 302 -2.84 40.91 -1.35
N GLU A 303 -3.02 41.94 -2.17
CA GLU A 303 -4.09 42.02 -3.16
C GLU A 303 -3.84 41.00 -4.27
N LEU A 304 -2.60 40.90 -4.77
CA LEU A 304 -2.19 39.88 -5.74
C LEU A 304 -2.51 38.44 -5.28
N VAL A 305 -2.17 38.09 -4.03
CA VAL A 305 -2.42 36.74 -3.50
C VAL A 305 -3.92 36.44 -3.41
N ILE A 306 -4.72 37.41 -2.95
CA ILE A 306 -6.18 37.27 -2.87
C ILE A 306 -6.78 37.11 -4.26
N THR A 307 -6.40 37.95 -5.22
CA THR A 307 -6.90 37.89 -6.59
C THR A 307 -6.54 36.57 -7.26
N ILE A 308 -5.32 36.05 -7.08
CA ILE A 308 -4.95 34.72 -7.57
C ILE A 308 -5.82 33.62 -6.92
N GLY A 309 -6.04 33.72 -5.60
CA GLY A 309 -6.90 32.79 -4.87
C GLY A 309 -8.34 32.77 -5.39
N GLU A 310 -8.91 33.94 -5.70
CA GLU A 310 -10.24 34.07 -6.31
C GLU A 310 -10.29 33.40 -7.69
N GLY A 311 -9.28 33.61 -8.54
CA GLY A 311 -9.18 32.98 -9.85
C GLY A 311 -9.11 31.46 -9.78
N VAL A 312 -8.29 30.94 -8.86
CA VAL A 312 -8.19 29.50 -8.60
C VAL A 312 -9.51 28.93 -8.08
N ALA A 313 -10.14 29.60 -7.11
CA ALA A 313 -11.42 29.15 -6.55
C ALA A 313 -12.53 29.13 -7.61
N ALA A 314 -12.60 30.16 -8.46
CA ALA A 314 -13.56 30.22 -9.55
C ALA A 314 -13.31 29.12 -10.60
N ALA A 315 -12.05 28.85 -10.94
CA ALA A 315 -11.66 27.76 -11.83
C ALA A 315 -12.05 26.39 -11.27
N ILE A 316 -11.84 26.14 -9.98
CA ILE A 316 -12.28 24.91 -9.31
C ILE A 316 -13.82 24.79 -9.36
N GLY A 317 -14.53 25.88 -9.09
CA GLY A 317 -16.00 25.91 -9.19
C GLY A 317 -16.47 25.50 -10.59
N ILE A 318 -15.90 26.11 -11.63
CA ILE A 318 -16.24 25.78 -13.03
C ILE A 318 -15.91 24.34 -13.36
N PHE A 319 -14.76 23.84 -12.93
CA PHE A 319 -14.38 22.45 -13.14
C PHE A 319 -15.38 21.49 -12.50
N LEU A 320 -15.77 21.74 -11.24
CA LEU A 320 -16.73 20.91 -10.51
C LEU A 320 -18.13 20.98 -11.12
N PHE A 321 -18.62 22.17 -11.49
CA PHE A 321 -19.92 22.33 -12.14
C PHE A 321 -19.94 21.71 -13.54
N SER A 322 -18.84 21.83 -14.30
CA SER A 322 -18.70 21.18 -15.59
C SER A 322 -18.69 19.66 -15.45
N GLY A 323 -17.96 19.12 -14.47
CA GLY A 323 -17.91 17.68 -14.21
C GLY A 323 -19.24 17.12 -13.70
N ALA A 324 -19.90 17.82 -12.77
CA ALA A 324 -21.22 17.44 -12.26
C ALA A 324 -22.32 17.54 -13.34
N GLY A 325 -22.24 18.56 -14.20
CA GLY A 325 -23.13 18.71 -15.36
C GLY A 325 -22.99 17.54 -16.33
N LEU A 326 -21.76 17.07 -16.58
CA LEU A 326 -21.50 15.90 -17.42
C LEU A 326 -22.11 14.62 -16.84
N LEU A 327 -21.98 14.42 -15.52
CA LEU A 327 -22.55 13.27 -14.82
C LEU A 327 -24.08 13.27 -14.83
N ALA A 328 -24.72 14.44 -14.72
CA ALA A 328 -26.17 14.57 -14.82
C ALA A 328 -26.67 14.27 -16.25
N LEU A 329 -25.89 14.67 -17.27
CA LEU A 329 -26.24 14.41 -18.68
C LEU A 329 -26.02 12.94 -19.06
N SER A 330 -24.96 12.29 -18.59
CA SER A 330 -24.66 10.88 -18.92
C SER A 330 -25.65 9.88 -18.32
N GLN A 331 -26.35 10.23 -17.24
CA GLN A 331 -27.45 9.42 -16.69
C GLN A 331 -28.76 9.56 -17.48
N SER A 332 -28.89 10.57 -18.36
CA SER A 332 -30.16 10.94 -18.99
C SER A 332 -30.40 10.38 -20.40
N GLY A 333 -29.41 9.75 -21.03
CA GLY A 333 -29.59 9.13 -22.35
C GLY A 333 -28.36 8.34 -22.78
N GLY A 334 -28.56 7.06 -23.11
CA GLY A 334 -27.51 6.10 -23.48
C GLY A 334 -26.87 6.33 -24.84
N GLN A 335 -26.32 7.52 -25.09
CA GLN A 335 -25.44 7.80 -26.23
C GLN A 335 -24.03 8.08 -25.76
N ASP A 336 -23.08 7.45 -26.45
CA ASP A 336 -21.64 7.56 -26.24
C ASP A 336 -21.17 9.03 -26.14
N GLY A 337 -20.52 9.34 -25.02
CA GLY A 337 -19.34 10.20 -25.00
C GLY A 337 -19.53 11.66 -25.44
N LEU A 338 -20.45 12.40 -24.83
CA LEU A 338 -20.36 13.87 -24.82
C LEU A 338 -19.32 14.31 -23.77
N ASP A 339 -18.05 13.97 -24.01
CA ASP A 339 -16.92 14.46 -23.22
C ASP A 339 -16.72 15.95 -23.53
N LEU A 340 -16.99 16.83 -22.56
CA LEU A 340 -16.63 18.23 -22.69
C LEU A 340 -15.12 18.31 -22.87
N SER A 341 -14.67 18.95 -23.95
CA SER A 341 -13.24 19.06 -24.22
C SER A 341 -12.55 19.75 -23.04
N PRO A 342 -11.45 19.20 -22.49
CA PRO A 342 -10.70 19.86 -21.43
C PRO A 342 -10.21 21.26 -21.81
N TYR A 343 -10.07 21.51 -23.10
CA TYR A 343 -9.81 22.83 -23.67
C TYR A 343 -10.93 23.82 -23.34
N MET A 344 -12.20 23.42 -23.45
CA MET A 344 -13.33 24.29 -23.13
C MET A 344 -13.42 24.58 -21.63
N VAL A 345 -13.18 23.59 -20.77
CA VAL A 345 -13.19 23.77 -19.31
C VAL A 345 -12.05 24.68 -18.85
N ALA A 346 -10.83 24.45 -19.36
CA ALA A 346 -9.69 25.31 -19.06
C ALA A 346 -9.89 26.74 -19.60
N PHE A 347 -10.52 26.89 -20.77
CA PHE A 347 -10.85 28.19 -21.35
C PHE A 347 -11.89 28.94 -20.50
N LEU A 348 -12.96 28.28 -20.06
CA LEU A 348 -13.97 28.88 -19.18
C LEU A 348 -13.37 29.29 -17.84
N ALA A 349 -12.48 28.47 -17.27
CA ALA A 349 -11.76 28.81 -16.05
C ALA A 349 -10.82 30.00 -16.21
N PHE A 350 -10.10 30.08 -17.34
CA PHE A 350 -9.28 31.24 -17.69
C PHE A 350 -10.13 32.51 -17.83
N LEU A 351 -11.24 32.44 -18.57
CA LEU A 351 -12.19 33.55 -18.70
C LEU A 351 -12.76 33.98 -17.36
N SER A 352 -13.07 33.02 -16.49
CA SER A 352 -13.53 33.30 -15.14
C SER A 352 -12.46 33.98 -14.29
N GLY A 353 -11.19 33.59 -14.43
CA GLY A 353 -10.08 34.29 -13.78
C GLY A 353 -9.94 35.74 -14.27
N LEU A 354 -10.10 35.98 -15.58
CA LEU A 354 -10.11 37.32 -16.15
C LEU A 354 -11.31 38.17 -15.70
N MET A 355 -12.48 37.53 -15.51
CA MET A 355 -13.72 38.21 -15.16
C MET A 355 -13.98 38.32 -13.66
N ALA A 356 -13.24 37.56 -12.82
CA ALA A 356 -13.47 37.45 -11.38
C ALA A 356 -13.64 38.81 -10.72
N GLU A 357 -12.73 39.77 -11.00
CA GLU A 357 -12.78 41.09 -10.38
C GLU A 357 -14.03 41.90 -10.76
N SER A 358 -14.47 41.79 -12.02
CA SER A 358 -15.68 42.46 -12.51
C SER A 358 -16.98 41.78 -12.03
N ALA A 359 -16.95 40.46 -11.87
CA ALA A 359 -18.09 39.65 -11.42
C ALA A 359 -18.29 39.77 -9.91
N PHE A 360 -17.22 39.63 -9.12
CA PHE A 360 -17.24 39.90 -7.68
C PHE A 360 -17.60 41.35 -7.41
N GLY A 361 -17.00 42.32 -8.12
CA GLY A 361 -17.38 43.74 -7.98
C GLY A 361 -18.87 44.01 -8.24
N ARG A 362 -19.52 43.24 -9.12
CA ARG A 362 -20.97 43.30 -9.34
C ARG A 362 -21.75 42.60 -8.24
N ILE A 363 -21.37 41.38 -7.85
CA ILE A 363 -22.04 40.61 -6.79
C ILE A 363 -21.96 41.34 -5.44
N THR A 364 -20.81 41.92 -5.08
CA THR A 364 -20.64 42.68 -3.85
C THR A 364 -21.45 43.98 -3.88
N ARG A 365 -21.53 44.69 -5.01
CA ARG A 365 -22.42 45.86 -5.15
C ARG A 365 -23.90 45.51 -5.07
N TYR A 366 -24.30 44.38 -5.66
CA TYR A 366 -25.67 43.88 -5.54
C TYR A 366 -25.98 43.42 -4.11
N GLY A 367 -25.05 42.73 -3.46
CA GLY A 367 -25.15 42.35 -2.05
C GLY A 367 -25.21 43.56 -1.12
N GLN A 368 -24.39 44.58 -1.36
CA GLN A 368 -24.44 45.85 -0.62
C GLN A 368 -25.76 46.60 -0.86
N ARG A 369 -26.36 46.52 -2.04
CA ARG A 369 -27.70 47.09 -2.30
C ARG A 369 -28.84 46.32 -1.65
N ILE A 370 -28.69 45.00 -1.49
CA ILE A 370 -29.72 44.14 -0.90
C ILE A 370 -29.62 44.12 0.63
N PHE A 371 -28.40 44.25 1.18
CA PHE A 371 -28.13 44.13 2.61
C PHE A 371 -27.63 45.44 3.26
N GLY A 372 -27.51 46.53 2.50
CA GLY A 372 -26.93 47.78 2.94
C GLY A 372 -27.79 48.99 2.59
N GLU A 373 -28.93 49.14 3.27
CA GLU A 373 -29.64 50.40 3.58
C GLU A 373 -30.57 50.02 4.77
N ASP A 374 -30.55 50.64 5.95
CA ASP A 374 -30.73 52.07 6.25
C ASP A 374 -29.83 52.57 7.38
N LYS A 375 -29.02 53.62 7.13
CA LYS A 375 -28.62 54.59 8.17
C LYS A 375 -28.26 55.95 7.56
N SER A 376 -29.27 56.75 7.22
CA SER A 376 -29.20 58.22 7.02
C SER A 376 -30.56 58.67 6.47
N GLU A 377 -31.23 59.76 6.85
CA GLU A 377 -30.89 60.97 7.61
C GLU A 377 -32.21 61.71 7.86
N GLU A 378 -32.34 62.34 9.02
CA GLU A 378 -33.45 63.18 9.45
C GLU A 378 -33.36 64.56 8.73
N VAL A 379 -34.21 64.78 7.74
CA VAL A 379 -34.29 66.05 7.00
C VAL A 379 -35.21 67.01 7.75
N THR A 380 -34.64 68.05 8.36
CA THR A 380 -35.39 69.18 8.92
C THR A 380 -35.77 70.16 7.80
N GLU A 381 -37.08 70.26 7.57
CA GLU A 381 -37.76 71.15 6.64
C GLU A 381 -37.55 72.65 6.94
N LYS A 382 -37.29 73.46 5.91
CA LYS A 382 -37.53 74.91 5.94
C LYS A 382 -38.13 75.34 4.58
N PRO A 383 -39.27 76.07 4.53
CA PRO A 383 -40.00 76.31 3.29
C PRO A 383 -39.46 77.50 2.48
N PRO A 384 -39.72 77.56 1.15
CA PRO A 384 -39.15 78.55 0.23
C PRO A 384 -39.97 79.85 0.16
N LYS A 385 -39.28 80.93 -0.25
CA LYS A 385 -39.78 82.31 -0.44
C LYS A 385 -40.15 82.52 -1.93
N PRO A 386 -41.24 83.23 -2.27
CA PRO A 386 -41.76 83.29 -3.65
C PRO A 386 -41.00 84.25 -4.58
N GLU A 387 -41.03 83.90 -5.86
CA GLU A 387 -40.46 84.58 -7.05
C GLU A 387 -41.10 85.93 -7.37
N PRO A 388 -40.40 86.84 -8.07
CA PRO A 388 -40.99 87.94 -8.82
C PRO A 388 -41.09 87.65 -10.33
N GLU A 389 -42.19 88.12 -10.89
CA GLU A 389 -42.74 87.94 -12.25
C GLU A 389 -41.91 88.57 -13.40
N GLU A 390 -42.17 88.04 -14.61
CA GLU A 390 -41.65 88.41 -15.94
C GLU A 390 -41.79 89.91 -16.30
N PRO A 391 -41.19 90.33 -17.43
CA PRO A 391 -42.07 90.60 -18.56
C PRO A 391 -41.56 90.13 -19.94
N LEU A 392 -42.55 89.76 -20.74
CA LEU A 392 -42.54 89.43 -22.16
C LEU A 392 -42.23 90.64 -23.06
N GLU A 393 -41.39 90.45 -24.09
CA GLU A 393 -41.47 91.15 -25.39
C GLU A 393 -41.12 90.10 -26.47
N GLU A 394 -42.03 89.75 -27.39
CA GLU A 394 -42.24 90.39 -28.72
C GLU A 394 -40.95 90.41 -29.59
N ASN A 395 -40.88 90.01 -30.87
CA ASN A 395 -41.87 89.74 -31.91
C ASN A 395 -41.13 89.20 -33.20
N VAL A 396 -41.92 88.75 -34.19
CA VAL A 396 -41.67 88.72 -35.68
C VAL A 396 -41.04 87.44 -36.29
N LYS A 397 -41.81 86.48 -36.87
CA LYS A 397 -42.31 86.36 -38.29
C LYS A 397 -41.21 86.55 -39.36
N THR A 398 -41.00 85.80 -40.45
CA THR A 398 -41.78 84.88 -41.31
C THR A 398 -40.78 84.22 -42.31
N PRO A 399 -41.19 83.23 -43.13
CA PRO A 399 -40.34 82.36 -43.95
C PRO A 399 -40.28 82.72 -45.45
N GLU A 400 -39.24 82.27 -46.15
CA GLU A 400 -39.18 82.05 -47.61
C GLU A 400 -38.34 80.77 -47.84
N SER A 401 -38.79 79.68 -48.46
CA SER A 401 -39.36 79.42 -49.80
C SER A 401 -38.31 79.18 -50.91
N ARG A 402 -38.14 77.88 -51.26
CA ARG A 402 -37.82 77.25 -52.58
C ARG A 402 -36.48 77.63 -53.25
N GLY A 403 -35.67 76.73 -53.82
CA GLY A 403 -35.88 75.37 -54.31
C GLY A 403 -35.39 75.31 -55.76
N SER A 404 -34.41 74.45 -56.06
CA SER A 404 -33.77 74.21 -57.37
C SER A 404 -32.93 75.34 -57.96
#